data_AF-A2AFS1-F1
#
_entry.id   AF-A2AFS1-F1
#
_cell.length_a   1.000
_cell.length_b   1.000
_cell.length_c   1.000
_cell.angle_alpha   90.00
_cell.angle_beta   90.00
_cell.angle_gamma   90.00
#
_symmetry.space_group_name_H-M   'P 1'
#
loop_
_entity.id
_entity.type
_entity.pdbx_description
1 polymer ?
#
loop_
_entity_poly.entity_id
_entity_poly.type
_entity_poly.pdbx_seq_one_letter_code
_entity_poly.pdbx_strand_id
1 'polypeptide(L)'
;MVLDLDLFRVDKGGDPALIRETQEKRFKDPGLVDQLVKADSEWRRCRFRADNLNKLKNLCSKTIGEKMKKKEAVGDDESVPENVLNFDDLTADALAALKVSQIKKVRLLIDEAIQKCDGERVKLEAERFENLREIGNLLHPSVPISNDEVIGKGSEKSDDNSYDEKYLIATSEQPIAALHRDEWLR
;
A
#
# COMPACT_ATOMS: atom_id res chain seq x y z
N MET A 1 8.80 6.33 13.30
CA MET A 1 7.80 7.01 12.45
C MET A 1 8.14 6.69 11.01
N VAL A 2 7.17 6.36 10.17
CA VAL A 2 7.39 6.04 8.74
C VAL A 2 7.04 7.24 7.86
N LEU A 3 7.57 7.27 6.63
CA LEU A 3 7.20 8.27 5.63
C LEU A 3 5.72 8.14 5.24
N ASP A 4 5.12 9.25 4.82
CA ASP A 4 3.78 9.23 4.24
C ASP A 4 3.79 8.47 2.92
N LEU A 5 2.80 7.59 2.76
CA LEU A 5 2.67 6.73 1.59
C LEU A 5 2.34 7.53 0.33
N ASP A 6 1.71 8.70 0.47
CA ASP A 6 1.40 9.55 -0.68
C ASP A 6 2.66 10.13 -1.36
N LEU A 7 3.80 10.19 -0.65
CA LEU A 7 5.09 10.55 -1.25
C LEU A 7 5.58 9.52 -2.28
N PHE A 8 5.11 8.28 -2.20
CA PHE A 8 5.43 7.20 -3.13
C PHE A 8 4.44 7.11 -4.30
N ARG A 9 3.43 7.97 -4.35
CA ARG A 9 2.34 7.92 -5.35
C ARG A 9 2.39 9.11 -6.28
N VAL A 10 2.76 8.86 -7.54
CA VAL A 10 2.83 9.89 -8.58
C VAL A 10 1.46 10.53 -8.84
N ASP A 11 0.37 9.76 -8.78
CA ASP A 11 -1.00 10.27 -8.93
C ASP A 11 -1.47 11.19 -7.79
N LYS A 12 -0.74 11.20 -6.67
CA LYS A 12 -0.98 12.07 -5.51
C LYS A 12 0.01 13.24 -5.42
N GLY A 13 0.89 13.41 -6.42
CA GLY A 13 1.93 14.43 -6.43
C GLY A 13 3.20 14.04 -5.67
N GLY A 14 3.34 12.78 -5.27
CA GLY A 14 4.58 12.23 -4.71
C GLY A 14 5.64 11.96 -5.78
N ASP A 15 6.90 11.88 -5.34
CA ASP A 15 8.05 11.58 -6.20
C ASP A 15 8.90 10.43 -5.63
N PRO A 16 8.66 9.18 -6.07
CA PRO A 16 9.47 8.03 -5.67
C PRO A 16 10.96 8.17 -6.04
N ALA A 17 11.30 8.97 -7.06
CA ALA A 17 12.69 9.14 -7.48
C ALA A 17 13.50 9.90 -6.42
N LEU A 18 12.90 10.92 -5.81
CA LEU A 18 13.53 11.65 -4.71
C LEU A 18 13.80 10.75 -3.49
N ILE A 19 12.89 9.81 -3.21
CA ILE A 19 13.04 8.88 -2.10
C ILE A 19 14.14 7.85 -2.41
N ARG A 20 14.26 7.39 -3.66
CA ARG A 20 15.38 6.55 -4.11
C ARG A 20 16.72 7.26 -3.93
N GLU A 21 16.83 8.50 -4.39
CA GLU A 21 18.04 9.31 -4.21
C GLU A 21 18.38 9.48 -2.71
N THR A 22 17.36 9.64 -1.87
CA THR A 22 17.55 9.70 -0.42
C THR A 22 18.07 8.38 0.16
N GLN A 23 17.60 7.22 -0.32
CA GLN A 23 18.13 5.92 0.11
C GLN A 23 19.59 5.73 -0.33
N GLU A 24 19.93 6.13 -1.56
CA GLU A 24 21.31 6.08 -2.07
C GLU A 24 22.25 6.99 -1.27
N LYS A 25 21.82 8.21 -0.93
CA LYS A 25 22.55 9.13 -0.03
C LYS A 25 22.75 8.56 1.38
N ARG A 26 21.91 7.62 1.79
CA ARG A 26 22.01 6.89 3.07
C ARG A 26 22.78 5.58 2.93
N PHE A 27 23.33 5.27 1.76
CA PHE A 27 24.02 4.02 1.46
C PHE A 27 23.14 2.78 1.74
N LYS A 28 21.83 2.93 1.54
CA LYS A 28 20.81 1.88 1.67
C LYS A 28 20.32 1.43 0.30
N ASP A 29 19.58 0.32 0.27
CA ASP A 29 19.01 -0.24 -0.96
C ASP A 29 17.86 0.62 -1.52
N PRO A 30 18.01 1.27 -2.69
CA PRO A 30 16.92 1.99 -3.34
C PRO A 30 15.84 1.06 -3.89
N GLY A 31 16.13 -0.24 -4.08
CA GLY A 31 15.19 -1.24 -4.58
C GLY A 31 13.97 -1.43 -3.68
N LEU A 32 14.08 -1.13 -2.38
CA LEU A 32 12.97 -1.12 -1.43
C LEU A 32 11.86 -0.14 -1.84
N VAL A 33 12.22 0.99 -2.45
CA VAL A 33 11.24 1.98 -2.94
C VAL A 33 10.44 1.40 -4.10
N ASP A 34 11.10 0.71 -5.02
CA ASP A 34 10.43 0.10 -6.18
C ASP A 34 9.52 -1.07 -5.75
N GLN A 35 9.98 -1.90 -4.81
CA GLN A 35 9.16 -2.96 -4.21
C GLN A 35 7.93 -2.38 -3.50
N LEU A 36 8.09 -1.30 -2.74
CA LEU A 36 6.97 -0.61 -2.09
C LEU A 36 5.96 -0.07 -3.11
N VAL A 37 6.43 0.63 -4.14
CA VAL A 37 5.55 1.20 -5.19
C VAL A 37 4.80 0.08 -5.93
N LYS A 38 5.46 -1.04 -6.21
CA LYS A 38 4.83 -2.22 -6.82
C LYS A 38 3.77 -2.81 -5.91
N ALA A 39 4.09 -3.09 -4.64
CA ALA A 39 3.16 -3.64 -3.67
C ALA A 39 1.95 -2.72 -3.44
N ASP A 40 2.14 -1.40 -3.36
CA ASP A 40 1.03 -0.43 -3.24
C ASP A 40 0.15 -0.39 -4.49
N SER A 41 0.74 -0.49 -5.68
CA SER A 41 -0.02 -0.50 -6.94
C SER A 41 -0.88 -1.76 -7.07
N GLU A 42 -0.31 -2.93 -6.72
CA GLU A 42 -1.05 -4.19 -6.66
C GLU A 42 -2.14 -4.15 -5.58
N TRP A 43 -1.84 -3.61 -4.39
CA TRP A 43 -2.81 -3.46 -3.31
C TRP A 43 -4.00 -2.58 -3.73
N ARG A 44 -3.74 -1.46 -4.41
CA ARG A 44 -4.78 -0.56 -4.94
C ARG A 44 -5.64 -1.25 -6.00
N ARG A 45 -5.03 -2.06 -6.87
CA ARG A 45 -5.75 -2.87 -7.86
C ARG A 45 -6.65 -3.92 -7.19
N CYS A 46 -6.14 -4.63 -6.17
CA CYS A 46 -6.93 -5.60 -5.41
C CYS A 46 -8.10 -4.92 -4.68
N ARG A 47 -7.87 -3.74 -4.09
CA ARG A 47 -8.92 -2.94 -3.43
C ARG A 47 -10.03 -2.55 -4.41
N PHE A 48 -9.67 -2.06 -5.59
CA PHE A 48 -10.62 -1.71 -6.65
C PHE A 48 -11.40 -2.93 -7.16
N ARG A 49 -10.71 -4.05 -7.38
CA ARG A 49 -11.33 -5.32 -7.76
C ARG A 49 -12.35 -5.77 -6.72
N ALA A 50 -12.01 -5.72 -5.43
CA ALA A 50 -12.93 -6.08 -4.34
C ALA A 50 -14.18 -5.18 -4.32
N ASP A 51 -14.05 -3.87 -4.57
CA ASP A 51 -15.21 -2.97 -4.68
C ASP A 51 -16.13 -3.36 -5.85
N ASN A 52 -15.55 -3.69 -7.00
CA ASN A 52 -16.34 -4.10 -8.16
C ASN A 52 -17.04 -5.44 -7.94
N LEU A 53 -16.35 -6.42 -7.33
CA LEU A 53 -16.95 -7.70 -6.95
C LEU A 53 -18.12 -7.51 -5.97
N ASN A 54 -18.00 -6.60 -4.99
CA ASN A 54 -19.10 -6.27 -4.08
C ASN A 54 -20.30 -5.65 -4.81
N LYS A 55 -20.08 -4.77 -5.80
CA LYS A 55 -21.16 -4.25 -6.64
C LYS A 55 -21.86 -5.35 -7.42
N LEU A 56 -21.10 -6.27 -8.02
CA LEU A 56 -21.65 -7.42 -8.77
C LEU A 56 -22.42 -8.38 -7.86
N LYS A 57 -21.92 -8.67 -6.66
CA LYS A 57 -22.63 -9.47 -5.64
C LYS A 57 -23.99 -8.86 -5.27
N ASN A 58 -24.04 -7.54 -5.10
CA ASN A 58 -25.27 -6.81 -4.82
C ASN A 58 -26.22 -6.83 -6.02
N LEU A 59 -25.70 -6.71 -7.24
CA LEU A 59 -26.48 -6.86 -8.47
C LEU A 59 -27.11 -8.25 -8.59
N CYS A 60 -26.33 -9.32 -8.36
CA CYS A 60 -26.84 -10.70 -8.33
C CYS A 60 -27.99 -10.85 -7.31
N SER A 61 -27.83 -10.28 -6.11
CA SER A 61 -28.85 -10.33 -5.06
C SER A 61 -30.14 -9.62 -5.47
N LYS A 62 -30.01 -8.47 -6.15
CA LYS A 62 -31.15 -7.72 -6.69
C LYS A 62 -31.88 -8.50 -7.78
N THR A 63 -31.15 -9.06 -8.75
CA THR A 63 -31.73 -9.85 -9.85
C THR A 63 -32.45 -11.09 -9.34
N ILE A 64 -31.90 -11.79 -8.34
CA ILE A 64 -32.59 -12.90 -7.66
C ILE A 64 -33.91 -12.42 -7.06
N GLY A 65 -33.90 -11.31 -6.32
CA GLY A 65 -35.10 -10.74 -5.71
C GLY A 65 -36.19 -10.38 -6.73
N GLU A 66 -35.80 -9.82 -7.88
CA GLU A 66 -36.73 -9.49 -8.98
C GLU A 66 -37.34 -10.74 -9.61
N LYS A 67 -36.54 -11.78 -9.89
CA LYS A 67 -37.03 -13.06 -10.43
C LYS A 67 -37.96 -13.79 -9.47
N MET A 68 -37.64 -13.77 -8.16
CA MET A 68 -38.48 -14.36 -7.12
C MET A 68 -39.84 -13.64 -7.01
N LYS A 69 -39.87 -12.31 -7.14
CA LYS A 69 -41.14 -11.53 -7.18
C LYS A 69 -41.98 -11.88 -8.40
N LYS A 70 -41.36 -12.15 -9.55
CA LYS A 70 -42.02 -12.58 -10.80
C LYS A 70 -42.46 -14.05 -10.80
N LYS A 71 -42.16 -14.81 -9.74
CA LYS A 71 -42.43 -16.26 -9.63
C LYS A 71 -41.80 -17.08 -10.77
N GLU A 72 -40.64 -16.65 -11.25
CA GLU A 72 -39.87 -17.44 -12.22
C GLU A 72 -39.40 -18.75 -11.59
N ALA A 73 -39.32 -19.82 -12.38
CA ALA A 73 -38.84 -21.11 -11.90
C ALA A 73 -37.37 -20.99 -11.46
N VAL A 74 -37.05 -21.56 -10.29
CA VAL A 74 -35.69 -21.48 -9.71
C VAL A 74 -34.65 -22.11 -10.63
N GLY A 75 -35.05 -23.17 -11.36
CA GLY A 75 -34.16 -23.99 -12.17
C GLY A 75 -33.36 -24.97 -11.30
N ASP A 76 -33.00 -26.12 -11.87
CA ASP A 76 -32.14 -27.14 -11.23
C ASP A 76 -30.74 -27.17 -11.86
N ASP A 77 -30.48 -26.28 -12.82
CA ASP A 77 -29.22 -26.22 -13.52
C ASP A 77 -28.24 -25.33 -12.75
N GLU A 78 -27.16 -25.91 -12.25
CA GLU A 78 -26.07 -25.20 -11.56
C GLU A 78 -24.89 -24.88 -12.50
N SER A 79 -24.97 -25.25 -13.78
CA SER A 79 -23.90 -24.95 -14.73
C SER A 79 -23.83 -23.45 -15.01
N VAL A 80 -22.67 -22.84 -14.73
CA VAL A 80 -22.40 -21.44 -14.99
C VAL A 80 -21.62 -21.35 -16.30
N PRO A 81 -22.11 -20.62 -17.31
CA PRO A 81 -21.40 -20.52 -18.59
C PRO A 81 -20.11 -19.71 -18.44
N GLU A 82 -19.09 -20.05 -19.23
CA GLU A 82 -17.73 -19.52 -19.09
C GLU A 82 -17.65 -17.99 -19.25
N ASN A 83 -18.54 -17.41 -20.06
CA ASN A 83 -18.66 -15.96 -20.23
C ASN A 83 -19.04 -15.21 -18.94
N VAL A 84 -19.70 -15.89 -17.99
CA VAL A 84 -20.11 -15.32 -16.70
C VAL A 84 -18.98 -15.47 -15.65
N LEU A 85 -17.99 -16.33 -15.90
CA LEU A 85 -16.79 -16.43 -15.07
C LEU A 85 -15.87 -15.22 -15.22
N ASN A 86 -15.97 -14.50 -16.35
CA ASN A 86 -15.32 -13.21 -16.49
C ASN A 86 -16.16 -12.13 -15.82
N PHE A 87 -15.90 -11.86 -14.53
CA PHE A 87 -16.66 -10.89 -13.75
C PHE A 87 -16.67 -9.48 -14.36
N ASP A 88 -15.65 -9.13 -15.14
CA ASP A 88 -15.55 -7.83 -15.81
C ASP A 88 -16.64 -7.63 -16.89
N ASP A 89 -17.19 -8.72 -17.44
CA ASP A 89 -18.24 -8.70 -18.47
C ASP A 89 -19.66 -8.93 -17.90
N LEU A 90 -19.79 -9.00 -16.57
CA LEU A 90 -21.05 -9.33 -15.92
C LEU A 90 -22.02 -8.14 -15.92
N THR A 91 -22.94 -8.12 -16.89
CA THR A 91 -23.97 -7.09 -17.03
C THR A 91 -25.31 -7.51 -16.41
N ALA A 92 -26.18 -6.54 -16.17
CA ALA A 92 -27.54 -6.78 -15.68
C ALA A 92 -28.34 -7.65 -16.67
N ASP A 93 -28.17 -7.44 -17.97
CA ASP A 93 -28.84 -8.21 -19.02
C ASP A 93 -28.35 -9.66 -19.07
N ALA A 94 -27.04 -9.87 -18.93
CA ALA A 94 -26.47 -11.23 -18.82
C ALA A 94 -27.02 -11.97 -17.60
N LEU A 95 -27.13 -11.29 -16.45
CA LEU A 95 -27.74 -11.87 -15.23
C LEU A 95 -29.25 -12.14 -15.39
N ALA A 96 -29.96 -11.31 -16.16
CA ALA A 96 -31.39 -11.50 -16.40
C ALA A 96 -31.69 -12.74 -17.25
N ALA A 97 -30.76 -13.13 -18.14
CA ALA A 97 -30.86 -14.34 -18.96
C ALA A 97 -30.65 -15.65 -18.17
N LEU A 98 -29.99 -15.58 -17.00
CA LEU A 98 -29.72 -16.74 -16.17
C LEU A 98 -30.92 -17.13 -15.29
N LYS A 99 -30.93 -18.40 -14.86
CA LYS A 99 -31.88 -18.92 -13.85
C LYS A 99 -31.41 -18.59 -12.43
N VAL A 100 -32.32 -18.67 -11.46
CA VAL A 100 -32.02 -18.32 -10.05
C VAL A 100 -30.94 -19.23 -9.46
N SER A 101 -30.93 -20.53 -9.78
CA SER A 101 -29.88 -21.48 -9.39
C SER A 101 -28.49 -21.04 -9.86
N GLN A 102 -28.36 -20.65 -11.13
CA GLN A 102 -27.12 -20.18 -11.72
C GLN A 102 -26.63 -18.88 -11.07
N ILE A 103 -27.53 -17.91 -10.86
CA ILE A 103 -27.16 -16.63 -10.21
C ILE A 103 -26.70 -16.85 -8.76
N LYS A 104 -27.30 -17.81 -8.04
CA LYS A 104 -26.83 -18.22 -6.71
C LYS A 104 -25.41 -18.81 -6.78
N LYS A 105 -25.11 -19.64 -7.79
CA LYS A 105 -23.77 -20.19 -7.98
C LYS A 105 -22.74 -19.10 -8.33
N VAL A 106 -23.09 -18.17 -9.21
CA VAL A 106 -22.25 -16.99 -9.54
C VAL A 106 -21.96 -16.17 -8.29
N ARG A 107 -22.96 -15.93 -7.44
CA ARG A 107 -22.79 -15.21 -6.18
C ARG A 107 -21.78 -15.90 -5.25
N LEU A 108 -21.82 -17.24 -5.15
CA LEU A 108 -20.84 -18.00 -4.36
C LEU A 108 -19.41 -17.84 -4.91
N LEU A 109 -19.24 -17.90 -6.23
CA LEU A 109 -17.94 -17.66 -6.88
C LEU A 109 -17.42 -16.24 -6.65
N ILE A 110 -18.31 -15.24 -6.65
CA ILE A 110 -17.95 -13.86 -6.32
C ILE A 110 -17.51 -13.77 -4.84
N ASP A 111 -18.20 -14.45 -3.92
CA ASP A 111 -17.81 -14.47 -2.51
C ASP A 111 -16.42 -15.10 -2.30
N GLU A 112 -16.13 -16.22 -2.97
CA GLU A 112 -14.80 -16.84 -2.97
C GLU A 112 -13.74 -15.90 -3.57
N ALA A 113 -14.06 -15.20 -4.66
CA ALA A 113 -13.15 -14.24 -5.28
C ALA A 113 -12.88 -13.02 -4.37
N ILE A 114 -13.89 -12.53 -3.63
CA ILE A 114 -13.72 -11.46 -2.64
C ILE A 114 -12.79 -11.92 -1.53
N GLN A 115 -13.01 -13.11 -0.97
CA GLN A 115 -12.14 -13.67 0.08
C GLN A 115 -10.69 -13.82 -0.40
N LYS A 116 -10.48 -14.25 -1.64
CA LYS A 116 -9.14 -14.32 -2.25
C LYS A 116 -8.51 -12.92 -2.37
N CYS A 117 -9.27 -11.94 -2.87
CA CYS A 117 -8.78 -10.55 -3.00
C CYS A 117 -8.42 -9.95 -1.63
N ASP A 118 -9.21 -10.21 -0.59
CA ASP A 118 -8.93 -9.76 0.77
C ASP A 118 -7.67 -10.41 1.34
N GLY A 119 -7.48 -11.71 1.10
CA GLY A 119 -6.26 -12.42 1.49
C GLY A 119 -5.01 -11.86 0.79
N GLU A 120 -5.08 -11.57 -0.50
CA GLU A 120 -4.00 -10.90 -1.26
C GLU A 120 -3.74 -9.48 -0.73
N ARG A 121 -4.80 -8.73 -0.41
CA ARG A 121 -4.70 -7.37 0.14
C ARG A 121 -3.93 -7.34 1.45
N VAL A 122 -4.21 -8.27 2.38
CA VAL A 122 -3.49 -8.36 3.67
C VAL A 122 -2.01 -8.69 3.46
N LYS A 123 -1.69 -9.59 2.51
CA LYS A 123 -0.30 -9.93 2.19
C LYS A 123 0.46 -8.74 1.60
N LEU A 124 -0.13 -8.05 0.62
CA LEU A 124 0.47 -6.86 0.00
C LEU A 124 0.61 -5.71 0.99
N GLU A 125 -0.32 -5.58 1.93
CA GLU A 125 -0.23 -4.57 3.00
C GLU A 125 0.95 -4.85 3.94
N ALA A 126 1.18 -6.12 4.30
CA ALA A 126 2.33 -6.53 5.10
C ALA A 126 3.65 -6.32 4.35
N GLU A 127 3.73 -6.73 3.08
CA GLU A 127 4.91 -6.52 2.23
C GLU A 127 5.23 -5.03 2.07
N ARG A 128 4.22 -4.22 1.76
CA ARG A 128 4.35 -2.76 1.66
C ARG A 128 4.83 -2.16 2.98
N PHE A 129 4.33 -2.63 4.12
CA PHE A 129 4.69 -2.12 5.43
C PHE A 129 6.14 -2.47 5.82
N GLU A 130 6.60 -3.70 5.54
CA GLU A 130 7.99 -4.09 5.80
C GLU A 130 8.95 -3.25 4.96
N ASN A 131 8.67 -3.03 3.67
CA ASN A 131 9.47 -2.13 2.83
C ASN A 131 9.46 -0.69 3.36
N LEU A 132 8.29 -0.19 3.76
CA LEU A 132 8.13 1.17 4.28
C LEU A 132 8.87 1.36 5.62
N ARG A 133 9.00 0.32 6.44
CA ARG A 133 9.71 0.38 7.73
C ARG A 133 11.21 0.60 7.56
N GLU A 134 11.80 0.02 6.51
CA GLU A 134 13.25 0.10 6.27
C GLU A 134 13.65 1.42 5.58
N ILE A 135 12.70 2.10 4.93
CA ILE A 135 12.91 3.38 4.24
C ILE A 135 12.93 4.52 5.27
N GLY A 136 14.11 5.10 5.47
CA GLY A 136 14.32 6.28 6.32
C GLY A 136 13.67 7.56 5.80
N ASN A 137 13.57 8.57 6.67
CA ASN A 137 12.97 9.87 6.36
C ASN A 137 13.72 10.66 5.27
N LEU A 138 13.14 11.76 4.77
CA LEU A 138 13.86 12.68 3.86
C LEU A 138 15.07 13.32 4.56
N LEU A 139 16.16 13.51 3.81
CA LEU A 139 17.34 14.21 4.31
C LEU A 139 17.14 15.72 4.16
N HIS A 140 17.49 16.48 5.20
CA HIS A 140 17.57 17.94 5.09
C HIS A 140 18.76 18.33 4.18
N PRO A 141 18.67 19.38 3.34
CA PRO A 141 19.74 19.76 2.41
C PRO A 141 21.12 20.02 3.05
N SER A 142 21.17 20.34 4.34
CA SER A 142 22.42 20.57 5.07
C SER A 142 23.09 19.31 5.61
N VAL A 143 22.47 18.13 5.46
CA VAL A 143 23.02 16.89 6.01
C VAL A 143 24.24 16.46 5.18
N PRO A 144 25.43 16.28 5.78
CA PRO A 144 26.59 15.75 5.08
C PRO A 144 26.31 14.33 4.60
N ILE A 145 26.69 14.03 3.36
CA ILE A 145 26.57 12.69 2.76
C ILE A 145 27.96 12.05 2.81
N SER A 146 28.16 11.08 3.69
CA SER A 146 29.40 10.32 3.83
C SER A 146 29.08 8.91 4.32
N ASN A 147 29.79 7.91 3.79
CA ASN A 147 29.72 6.53 4.28
C ASN A 147 30.80 6.23 5.33
N ASP A 148 31.82 7.09 5.42
CA ASP A 148 32.92 6.95 6.36
C ASP A 148 32.60 7.70 7.66
N GLU A 149 33.01 7.11 8.79
CA GLU A 149 32.90 7.70 10.12
C GLU A 149 33.59 9.07 10.15
N VAL A 150 32.82 10.13 10.41
CA VAL A 150 33.37 11.48 10.49
C VAL A 150 33.75 11.76 11.93
N ILE A 151 35.05 11.85 12.21
CA ILE A 151 35.55 12.40 13.47
C ILE A 151 35.08 13.85 13.54
N GLY A 152 34.19 14.15 14.49
CA GLY A 152 33.66 15.50 14.66
C GLY A 152 34.79 16.51 14.87
N LYS A 153 34.63 17.73 14.33
CA LYS A 153 35.48 18.86 14.77
C LYS A 153 35.28 19.03 16.28
N GLY A 154 36.40 18.94 17.01
CA GLY A 154 36.46 19.25 18.43
C GLY A 154 35.86 20.63 18.73
N SER A 155 35.33 20.78 19.93
CA SER A 155 34.76 22.04 20.40
C SER A 155 35.79 23.18 20.22
N GLU A 156 35.33 24.39 19.86
CA GLU A 156 36.20 25.59 19.73
C GLU A 156 36.78 26.08 21.07
N LYS A 157 36.64 25.29 22.14
CA LYS A 157 37.26 25.56 23.44
C LYS A 157 38.63 24.92 23.46
N SER A 158 39.66 25.75 23.59
CA SER A 158 41.08 25.36 23.57
C SER A 158 41.52 24.34 24.63
N ASP A 159 40.66 24.03 25.62
CA ASP A 159 40.99 23.18 26.77
C ASP A 159 40.21 21.85 26.83
N ASP A 160 39.41 21.51 25.81
CA ASP A 160 38.58 20.31 25.81
C ASP A 160 39.03 19.29 24.77
N ASN A 161 39.86 18.34 25.19
CA ASN A 161 40.39 17.23 24.37
C ASN A 161 39.42 16.03 24.29
N SER A 162 38.14 16.18 24.68
CA SER A 162 37.17 15.10 24.47
C SER A 162 36.77 15.08 22.99
N TYR A 163 37.38 14.18 22.23
CA TYR A 163 36.84 13.76 20.94
C TYR A 163 35.51 13.07 21.21
N ASP A 164 34.40 13.79 21.12
CA ASP A 164 33.10 13.17 21.04
C ASP A 164 33.06 12.40 19.72
N GLU A 165 33.12 11.06 19.81
CA GLU A 165 32.80 10.14 18.73
C GLU A 165 31.33 10.39 18.32
N LYS A 166 31.11 11.38 17.45
CA LYS A 166 29.80 11.72 16.93
C LYS A 166 29.52 10.83 15.74
N TYR A 167 28.61 9.87 15.93
CA TYR A 167 28.08 9.09 14.83
C TYR A 167 27.34 10.04 13.87
N LEU A 168 27.92 10.29 12.70
CA LEU A 168 27.25 10.94 11.58
C LEU A 168 26.40 9.88 10.88
N ILE A 169 25.41 9.35 11.60
CA ILE A 169 24.47 8.42 11.00
C ILE A 169 23.64 9.28 10.06
N ALA A 170 23.60 8.92 8.79
CA ALA A 170 22.56 9.36 7.87
C ALA A 170 21.18 8.79 8.29
N THR A 171 20.87 8.76 9.58
CA THR A 171 19.58 8.45 10.20
C THR A 171 19.23 9.62 11.12
N SER A 172 18.41 10.52 10.60
CA SER A 172 17.72 11.58 11.35
C SER A 172 16.70 10.98 12.35
N GLU A 173 17.17 10.19 13.31
CA GLU A 173 16.37 9.69 14.45
C GLU A 173 16.73 10.36 15.78
N GLN A 174 17.53 11.43 15.76
CA GLN A 174 17.62 12.29 16.95
C GLN A 174 16.39 13.20 17.02
N PRO A 175 15.61 13.20 18.12
CA PRO A 175 14.49 14.12 18.29
C PRO A 175 14.97 15.57 18.13
N ILE A 176 14.23 16.40 17.41
CA ILE A 176 14.46 17.85 17.31
C ILE A 176 14.59 18.50 18.71
N ALA A 177 14.00 17.89 19.73
CA ALA A 177 14.17 18.26 21.14
C ALA A 177 15.62 18.23 21.65
N ALA A 178 16.52 17.42 21.06
CA ALA A 178 17.95 17.42 21.38
C ALA A 178 18.69 18.63 20.79
N LEU A 179 18.23 19.15 19.65
CA LEU A 179 18.81 20.32 18.99
C LEU A 179 18.48 21.64 19.71
N HIS A 180 17.32 21.69 20.38
CA HIS A 180 16.83 22.86 21.12
C HIS A 180 16.88 22.70 22.65
N ARG A 181 17.65 21.73 23.17
CA ARG A 181 17.75 21.47 24.62
C ARG A 181 18.18 22.72 25.41
N ASP A 182 18.96 23.59 24.79
CA ASP A 182 19.48 24.82 25.42
C ASP A 182 18.69 26.09 25.02
N GLU A 183 17.62 25.96 24.23
CA GLU A 183 16.78 27.09 23.81
C GLU A 183 15.48 27.24 24.63
N TRP A 184 15.25 26.37 25.63
CA TRP A 184 14.10 26.47 26.53
C TRP A 184 14.48 26.98 27.92
N LEU A 185 13.84 28.10 28.29
CA LEU A 185 13.95 28.90 29.52
C LEU A 185 15.13 29.88 29.57
N ARG A 186 14.91 31.06 28.98
CA ARG A 186 15.25 32.34 29.61
C ARG A 186 13.99 33.02 30.11
#